data_AF-A0A7L0MS49-F1
#
_entry.id   AF-A0A7L0MS49-F1
#
_cell.length_a   1.000
_cell.length_b   1.000
_cell.length_c   1.000
_cell.angle_alpha   90.00
_cell.angle_beta   90.00
_cell.angle_gamma   90.00
#
_symmetry.space_group_name_H-M   'P 1'
#
loop_
_entity.id
_entity.type
_entity.pdbx_description
1 polymer ?
#
loop_
_entity_poly.entity_id
_entity_poly.type
_entity_poly.pdbx_seq_one_letter_code
_entity_poly.pdbx_strand_id
1 'polypeptide(L)'
;GMTDLQMLGGEQRYMTQLEVKLVKESSPIILSGNITKQLGKKIAFSVSLNNLLKDAAFLSVFLEKKVDDKLRQYSLEGEASLPGVVGVRVISLFKQTEGLWSHGLRIKYGLLGEAKNLHHECTMRQKMKVETGAHGMYKIDIGHEFHCMQTPTYNHKVHLKHETSASWLSSQMEVSYGKHWGEINNKKKLLISQAFKNSSSSSLVSYFMEFTMQVLEKQVNYRTQLQHSHTSQVYLQSSTNFEVQYNDHVPFVAGLQWNDASRNGLKKWEGVLNIDTPWLYLYAAHKLHQPQHSAYLLTMELTTGKSLSIKNLVVELLYKDQGNEKEGKVHIYTPATTYLQASTFNHLGRNVLRSYSEMVSLWNQLVKNEIHLENNEQAKFLCIKIKSPKQEFNFTASCQNLPVPKKTSFSVKTVWRDYKRLPVVLQFEGQIEELKKEKMLYQKRGTLYFRHPFKVPILQSFLLQETFTVDKKQKHYLMETKVLINGLEETVQTLTLGYQPENPYICAGLVHPYNYRLLPKEVEICILT
;
A
#
# COMPACT_ATOMS: atom_id res chain seq x y z
N GLY A 1 13.48 -61.92 -52.17
CA GLY A 1 13.17 -61.88 -50.74
C GLY A 1 12.51 -63.19 -50.34
N MET A 2 12.75 -63.67 -49.14
CA MET A 2 12.06 -64.83 -48.56
C MET A 2 11.20 -64.39 -47.38
N THR A 3 9.98 -64.91 -47.31
CA THR A 3 9.05 -64.69 -46.19
C THR A 3 8.65 -66.05 -45.65
N ASP A 4 8.90 -66.30 -44.37
CA ASP A 4 8.59 -67.56 -43.69
C ASP A 4 7.64 -67.30 -42.51
N LEU A 5 6.63 -68.16 -42.37
CA LEU A 5 5.61 -68.12 -41.32
C LEU A 5 5.64 -69.47 -40.61
N GLN A 6 6.16 -69.49 -39.37
CA GLN A 6 6.25 -70.71 -38.57
C GLN A 6 5.24 -70.66 -37.43
N MET A 7 4.49 -71.76 -37.29
CA MET A 7 3.52 -71.99 -36.22
C MET A 7 4.07 -73.07 -35.28
N LEU A 8 4.57 -72.69 -34.10
CA LEU A 8 5.03 -73.61 -33.07
C LEU A 8 4.27 -73.32 -31.77
N GLY A 9 3.49 -74.30 -31.29
CA GLY A 9 2.84 -74.22 -29.98
C GLY A 9 1.82 -73.10 -29.78
N GLY A 10 1.15 -72.63 -30.84
CA GLY A 10 0.13 -71.57 -30.76
C GLY A 10 0.66 -70.12 -30.86
N GLU A 11 1.96 -69.92 -31.06
CA GLU A 11 2.55 -68.60 -31.28
C GLU A 11 2.90 -68.36 -32.77
N GLN A 12 2.45 -67.23 -33.31
CA GLN A 12 2.76 -66.78 -34.68
C GLN A 12 4.11 -66.03 -34.71
N ARG A 13 5.07 -66.57 -35.46
CA ARG A 13 6.35 -65.92 -35.77
C ARG A 13 6.44 -65.61 -37.26
N TYR A 14 6.63 -64.33 -37.58
CA TYR A 14 6.80 -63.83 -38.94
C TYR A 14 8.25 -63.44 -39.17
N MET A 15 8.87 -63.93 -40.25
CA MET A 15 10.24 -63.60 -40.64
C MET A 15 10.28 -63.18 -42.11
N THR A 16 10.86 -62.02 -42.39
CA THR A 16 11.06 -61.52 -43.76
C THR A 16 12.51 -61.13 -43.95
N GLN A 17 13.14 -61.69 -44.98
CA GLN A 17 14.50 -61.36 -45.39
C GLN A 17 14.50 -60.79 -46.81
N LEU A 18 15.06 -59.60 -46.96
CA LEU A 18 15.26 -58.90 -48.23
C LEU A 18 16.76 -58.73 -48.46
N GLU A 19 17.24 -59.06 -49.65
CA GLU A 19 18.63 -58.83 -50.05
C GLU A 19 18.62 -58.21 -51.45
N VAL A 20 19.33 -57.09 -51.62
CA VAL A 20 19.47 -56.36 -52.87
C VAL A 20 20.96 -56.21 -53.15
N LYS A 21 21.40 -56.69 -54.32
CA LYS A 21 22.80 -56.59 -54.76
C LYS A 21 22.91 -55.59 -55.89
N LEU A 22 23.77 -54.58 -55.72
CA LEU A 22 24.13 -53.64 -56.78
C LEU A 22 25.51 -54.02 -57.30
N VAL A 23 25.58 -54.40 -58.58
CA VAL A 23 26.83 -54.88 -59.19
C VAL A 23 27.51 -53.73 -59.95
N LYS A 24 28.75 -53.40 -59.56
CA LYS A 24 29.69 -52.60 -60.35
C LYS A 24 31.02 -53.36 -60.41
N GLU A 25 31.74 -53.27 -61.52
CA GLU A 25 32.80 -54.15 -62.08
C GLU A 25 33.93 -54.70 -61.17
N SER A 26 33.94 -54.49 -59.85
CA SER A 26 34.94 -55.13 -58.98
C SER A 26 34.50 -55.40 -57.53
N SER A 27 33.32 -54.96 -57.07
CA SER A 27 32.80 -55.26 -55.73
C SER A 27 31.28 -55.04 -55.64
N PRO A 28 30.44 -56.08 -55.48
CA PRO A 28 29.00 -55.87 -55.35
C PRO A 28 28.66 -55.28 -53.98
N ILE A 29 27.94 -54.15 -53.98
CA ILE A 29 27.37 -53.58 -52.75
C ILE A 29 26.12 -54.39 -52.41
N ILE A 30 26.04 -54.91 -51.18
CA ILE A 30 24.94 -55.79 -50.74
C ILE A 30 24.16 -55.08 -49.63
N LEU A 31 22.90 -54.77 -49.89
CA LEU A 31 21.95 -54.32 -48.88
C LEU A 31 21.11 -55.52 -48.41
N SER A 32 21.23 -55.90 -47.16
CA SER A 32 20.43 -56.97 -46.55
C SER A 32 19.56 -56.42 -45.43
N GLY A 33 18.32 -56.89 -45.32
CA GLY A 33 17.36 -56.50 -44.31
C GLY A 33 16.61 -57.72 -43.79
N ASN A 34 16.51 -57.85 -42.46
CA ASN A 34 15.78 -58.92 -41.80
C ASN A 34 14.82 -58.33 -40.76
N ILE A 35 13.54 -58.72 -40.86
CA ILE A 35 12.50 -58.37 -39.90
C ILE A 35 11.96 -59.66 -39.30
N THR A 36 12.03 -59.78 -37.97
CA THR A 36 11.39 -60.86 -37.23
C THR A 36 10.36 -60.27 -36.26
N LYS A 37 9.14 -60.80 -36.28
CA LYS A 37 8.03 -60.36 -35.42
C LYS A 37 7.37 -61.56 -34.76
N GLN A 38 7.35 -61.56 -33.44
CA GLN A 38 6.58 -62.47 -32.60
C GLN A 38 5.44 -61.64 -31.97
N LEU A 39 4.19 -61.97 -32.32
CA LEU A 39 3.03 -61.19 -31.94
C LEU A 39 2.96 -60.96 -30.41
N GLY A 40 2.86 -59.70 -29.99
CA GLY A 40 2.71 -59.32 -28.59
C GLY A 40 3.96 -59.44 -27.71
N LYS A 41 5.09 -60.00 -28.21
CA LYS A 41 6.29 -60.29 -27.42
C LYS A 41 7.58 -59.65 -27.93
N LYS A 42 7.98 -59.87 -29.18
CA LYS A 42 9.30 -59.46 -29.69
C LYS A 42 9.23 -58.95 -31.13
N ILE A 43 9.97 -57.89 -31.42
CA ILE A 43 10.16 -57.37 -32.78
C ILE A 43 11.65 -57.08 -32.94
N ALA A 44 12.29 -57.70 -33.93
CA ALA A 44 13.66 -57.38 -34.30
C ALA A 44 13.70 -56.94 -35.76
N PHE A 45 14.42 -55.85 -36.01
CA PHE A 45 14.67 -55.28 -37.32
C PHE A 45 16.18 -55.12 -37.47
N SER A 46 16.75 -55.54 -38.59
CA SER A 46 18.16 -55.32 -38.89
C SER A 46 18.33 -55.03 -40.37
N VAL A 47 19.19 -54.07 -40.70
CA VAL A 47 19.58 -53.70 -42.06
C VAL A 47 21.09 -53.54 -42.06
N SER A 48 21.77 -54.14 -43.02
CA SER A 48 23.21 -54.00 -43.21
C SER A 48 23.54 -53.74 -44.68
N LEU A 49 24.58 -52.94 -44.88
CA LEU A 49 25.13 -52.55 -46.16
C LEU A 49 26.60 -52.98 -46.18
N ASN A 50 26.88 -54.06 -46.91
CA ASN A 50 28.19 -54.67 -47.02
C ASN A 50 28.91 -54.19 -48.28
N ASN A 51 30.25 -54.23 -48.26
CA ASN A 51 31.14 -53.90 -49.37
C ASN A 51 31.07 -52.43 -49.86
N LEU A 52 30.55 -51.51 -49.04
CA LEU A 52 30.61 -50.06 -49.29
C LEU A 52 31.95 -49.45 -48.82
N LEU A 53 32.46 -49.93 -47.67
CA LEU A 53 33.70 -49.53 -47.01
C LEU A 53 34.45 -50.80 -46.54
N LYS A 54 35.61 -50.67 -45.86
CA LYS A 54 36.36 -51.82 -45.31
C LYS A 54 35.54 -52.68 -44.34
N ASP A 55 34.54 -52.09 -43.69
CA ASP A 55 33.59 -52.77 -42.80
C ASP A 55 32.14 -52.55 -43.25
N ALA A 56 31.22 -53.34 -42.72
CA ALA A 56 29.78 -53.20 -42.98
C ALA A 56 29.17 -52.02 -42.20
N ALA A 57 28.32 -51.24 -42.87
CA ALA A 57 27.41 -50.32 -42.16
C ALA A 57 26.16 -51.09 -41.77
N PHE A 58 25.68 -50.94 -40.53
CA PHE A 58 24.50 -51.66 -40.08
C PHE A 58 23.65 -50.86 -39.11
N LEU A 59 22.36 -51.18 -39.09
CA LEU A 59 21.36 -50.70 -38.16
C LEU A 59 20.58 -51.91 -37.67
N SER A 60 20.56 -52.17 -36.36
CA SER A 60 19.74 -53.18 -35.72
C SER A 60 18.87 -52.52 -34.64
N VAL A 61 17.62 -52.98 -34.52
CA VAL A 61 16.67 -52.53 -33.52
C VAL A 61 15.93 -53.76 -32.99
N PHE A 62 15.93 -53.94 -31.69
CA PHE A 62 15.31 -55.03 -30.97
C PHE A 62 14.37 -54.47 -29.91
N LEU A 63 13.08 -54.77 -30.03
CA LEU A 63 12.04 -54.42 -29.08
C LEU A 63 11.50 -55.71 -28.44
N GLU A 64 11.57 -55.79 -27.12
CA GLU A 64 11.03 -56.89 -26.34
C GLU A 64 10.03 -56.37 -25.29
N LYS A 65 8.87 -57.03 -25.25
CA LYS A 65 7.80 -56.78 -24.29
C LYS A 65 7.64 -58.03 -23.42
N LYS A 66 7.82 -57.87 -22.12
CA LYS A 66 7.54 -58.90 -21.10
C LYS A 66 6.41 -58.39 -20.22
N VAL A 67 5.28 -59.09 -20.23
CA VAL A 67 4.13 -58.80 -19.37
C VAL A 67 3.84 -60.04 -18.55
N ASP A 68 3.81 -59.85 -17.24
CA ASP A 68 3.38 -60.80 -16.21
C ASP A 68 2.31 -60.09 -15.36
N ASP A 69 1.57 -60.83 -14.52
CA ASP A 69 0.40 -60.33 -13.78
C ASP A 69 0.72 -59.09 -12.91
N LYS A 70 1.97 -58.96 -12.45
CA LYS A 70 2.45 -57.86 -11.58
C LYS A 70 3.51 -56.97 -12.20
N LEU A 71 4.00 -57.31 -13.40
CA LEU A 71 5.18 -56.68 -14.01
C LEU A 71 4.95 -56.39 -15.49
N ARG A 72 5.12 -55.12 -15.88
CA ARG A 72 5.22 -54.72 -17.28
C ARG A 72 6.62 -54.22 -17.57
N GLN A 73 7.31 -54.86 -18.49
CA GLN A 73 8.67 -54.51 -18.89
C GLN A 73 8.75 -54.37 -20.42
N TYR A 74 9.38 -53.28 -20.86
CA TYR A 74 9.67 -52.99 -22.26
C TYR A 74 11.16 -52.70 -22.38
N SER A 75 11.85 -53.46 -23.23
CA SER A 75 13.25 -53.23 -23.57
C SER A 75 13.35 -52.87 -25.04
N LEU A 76 14.03 -51.77 -25.33
CA LEU A 76 14.40 -51.32 -26.67
C LEU A 76 15.92 -51.28 -26.75
N GLU A 77 16.51 -52.05 -27.63
CA GLU A 77 17.92 -52.00 -27.95
C GLU A 77 18.07 -51.61 -29.41
N GLY A 78 18.95 -50.66 -29.70
CA GLY A 78 19.26 -50.24 -31.06
C GLY A 78 20.76 -50.08 -31.21
N GLU A 79 21.31 -50.58 -32.30
CA GLU A 79 22.73 -50.45 -32.63
C GLU A 79 22.84 -49.93 -34.07
N ALA A 80 23.65 -48.90 -34.27
CA ALA A 80 23.92 -48.32 -35.57
C ALA A 80 25.42 -48.11 -35.70
N SER A 81 26.01 -48.55 -36.81
CA SER A 81 27.42 -48.35 -37.10
C SER A 81 27.59 -47.91 -38.54
N LEU A 82 28.27 -46.77 -38.71
CA LEU A 82 28.76 -46.27 -39.98
C LEU A 82 30.30 -46.28 -39.91
N PRO A 83 30.96 -47.20 -40.63
CA PRO A 83 32.41 -47.37 -40.55
C PRO A 83 33.19 -46.08 -40.78
N GLY A 84 34.12 -45.79 -39.86
CA GLY A 84 34.98 -44.60 -39.93
C GLY A 84 34.32 -43.27 -39.57
N VAL A 85 33.02 -43.25 -39.27
CA VAL A 85 32.27 -42.01 -38.97
C VAL A 85 31.64 -42.04 -37.58
N VAL A 86 30.79 -43.03 -37.28
CA VAL A 86 30.04 -43.08 -36.03
C VAL A 86 29.58 -44.49 -35.69
N GLY A 87 29.72 -44.89 -34.44
CA GLY A 87 29.08 -46.07 -33.87
C GLY A 87 28.21 -45.65 -32.69
N VAL A 88 26.99 -46.20 -32.58
CA VAL A 88 26.04 -45.91 -31.50
C VAL A 88 25.34 -47.19 -31.09
N ARG A 89 25.22 -47.41 -29.77
CA ARG A 89 24.37 -48.43 -29.17
C ARG A 89 23.51 -47.80 -28.09
N VAL A 90 22.20 -47.87 -28.27
CA VAL A 90 21.18 -47.35 -27.36
C VAL A 90 20.43 -48.51 -26.73
N ILE A 91 20.36 -48.53 -25.41
CA ILE A 91 19.55 -49.50 -24.66
C ILE A 91 18.61 -48.69 -23.77
N SER A 92 17.30 -48.84 -23.97
CA SER A 92 16.26 -48.29 -23.11
C SER A 92 15.50 -49.43 -22.46
N LEU A 93 15.29 -49.34 -21.15
CA LEU A 93 14.56 -50.29 -20.35
C LEU A 93 13.50 -49.54 -19.55
N PHE A 94 12.25 -49.88 -19.75
CA PHE A 94 11.12 -49.38 -18.99
C PHE A 94 10.48 -50.51 -18.20
N LYS A 95 10.30 -50.30 -16.90
CA LYS A 95 9.74 -51.30 -15.98
C LYS A 95 8.71 -50.65 -15.07
N GLN A 96 7.53 -51.26 -15.00
CA GLN A 96 6.40 -50.87 -14.15
C GLN A 96 6.00 -52.05 -13.27
N THR A 97 5.91 -51.82 -11.95
CA THR A 97 5.53 -52.83 -10.94
C THR A 97 4.76 -52.12 -9.82
N GLU A 98 3.51 -52.50 -9.53
CA GLU A 98 2.71 -52.04 -8.36
C GLU A 98 3.03 -50.60 -7.86
N GLY A 99 2.77 -49.56 -8.67
CA GLY A 99 2.99 -48.14 -8.30
C GLY A 99 4.44 -47.63 -8.41
N LEU A 100 5.41 -48.51 -8.68
CA LEU A 100 6.79 -48.19 -9.00
C LEU A 100 7.02 -48.21 -10.53
N TRP A 101 7.60 -47.12 -11.03
CA TRP A 101 8.05 -46.95 -12.39
C TRP A 101 9.56 -46.75 -12.41
N SER A 102 10.23 -47.37 -13.36
CA SER A 102 11.66 -47.15 -13.57
C SER A 102 11.97 -47.13 -15.06
N HIS A 103 12.82 -46.20 -15.45
CA HIS A 103 13.31 -46.03 -16.81
C HIS A 103 14.83 -45.90 -16.78
N GLY A 104 15.51 -46.78 -17.50
CA GLY A 104 16.95 -46.73 -17.71
C GLY A 104 17.23 -46.50 -19.18
N LEU A 105 18.11 -45.57 -19.50
CA LEU A 105 18.63 -45.34 -20.84
C LEU A 105 20.15 -45.38 -20.78
N ARG A 106 20.77 -46.14 -21.67
CA ARG A 106 22.21 -46.26 -21.81
C ARG A 106 22.56 -46.03 -23.28
N ILE A 107 23.31 -44.98 -23.54
CA ILE A 107 23.80 -44.62 -24.86
C ILE A 107 25.30 -44.78 -24.84
N LYS A 108 25.81 -45.68 -25.66
CA LYS A 108 27.24 -45.80 -25.96
C LYS A 108 27.49 -45.29 -27.37
N TYR A 109 28.55 -44.52 -27.56
CA TYR A 109 28.91 -44.05 -28.89
C TYR A 109 30.42 -43.95 -29.09
N GLY A 110 30.84 -43.95 -30.34
CA GLY A 110 32.20 -43.70 -30.80
C GLY A 110 32.15 -42.82 -32.05
N LEU A 111 33.11 -41.92 -32.21
CA LEU A 111 33.18 -40.99 -33.35
C LEU A 111 34.46 -41.25 -34.13
N LEU A 112 34.40 -41.08 -35.46
CA LEU A 112 35.53 -41.14 -36.37
C LEU A 112 36.33 -42.45 -36.26
N GLY A 113 37.65 -42.36 -36.08
CA GLY A 113 38.57 -43.51 -35.99
C GLY A 113 38.27 -44.47 -34.84
N GLU A 114 37.46 -44.06 -33.86
CA GLU A 114 37.01 -44.88 -32.73
C GLU A 114 35.57 -45.39 -32.90
N ALA A 115 34.94 -45.25 -34.07
CA ALA A 115 33.56 -45.70 -34.31
C ALA A 115 33.31 -47.19 -33.97
N LYS A 116 34.35 -48.04 -34.01
CA LYS A 116 34.27 -49.44 -33.59
C LYS A 116 34.36 -49.65 -32.07
N ASN A 117 35.04 -48.75 -31.37
CA ASN A 117 35.27 -48.85 -29.93
C ASN A 117 34.40 -47.81 -29.22
N LEU A 118 33.24 -48.23 -28.71
CA LEU A 118 32.28 -47.35 -28.04
C LEU A 118 32.76 -46.90 -26.65
N HIS A 119 33.78 -46.03 -26.62
CA HIS A 119 34.41 -45.52 -25.40
C HIS A 119 33.57 -44.46 -24.69
N HIS A 120 32.63 -43.80 -25.39
CA HIS A 120 31.78 -42.79 -24.79
C HIS A 120 30.49 -43.41 -24.28
N GLU A 121 30.14 -43.13 -23.03
CA GLU A 121 28.93 -43.64 -22.39
C GLU A 121 28.18 -42.52 -21.66
N CYS A 122 26.86 -42.50 -21.90
CA CYS A 122 25.89 -41.70 -21.17
C CYS A 122 24.77 -42.60 -20.65
N THR A 123 24.48 -42.50 -19.36
CA THR A 123 23.43 -43.25 -18.68
C THR A 123 22.45 -42.29 -18.03
N MET A 124 21.16 -42.59 -18.19
CA MET A 124 20.07 -41.94 -17.48
C MET A 124 19.28 -43.00 -16.72
N ARG A 125 18.98 -42.73 -15.46
CA ARG A 125 18.12 -43.58 -14.63
C ARG A 125 17.05 -42.71 -14.01
N GLN A 126 15.80 -43.15 -14.12
CA GLN A 126 14.64 -42.52 -13.54
C GLN A 126 13.89 -43.57 -12.74
N LYS A 127 13.47 -43.21 -11.53
CA LYS A 127 12.66 -44.04 -10.66
C LYS A 127 11.55 -43.17 -10.08
N MET A 128 10.31 -43.61 -10.19
CA MET A 128 9.16 -42.91 -9.64
C MET A 128 8.35 -43.92 -8.83
N LYS A 129 8.15 -43.66 -7.55
CA LYS A 129 7.33 -44.46 -6.66
C LYS A 129 6.13 -43.62 -6.25
N VAL A 130 4.92 -44.15 -6.47
CA VAL A 130 3.68 -43.54 -6.03
C VAL A 130 3.06 -44.44 -4.98
N GLU A 131 2.79 -43.89 -3.81
CA GLU A 131 2.11 -44.58 -2.72
C GLU A 131 0.83 -43.82 -2.35
N THR A 132 -0.28 -44.54 -2.32
CA THR A 132 -1.56 -44.02 -1.83
C THR A 132 -1.91 -44.79 -0.56
N GLY A 133 -1.86 -44.11 0.58
CA GLY A 133 -2.14 -44.68 1.90
C GLY A 133 -3.63 -44.65 2.25
N ALA A 134 -4.01 -45.42 3.27
CA ALA A 134 -5.30 -45.24 3.94
C ALA A 134 -5.41 -43.81 4.52
N HIS A 135 -6.60 -43.20 4.47
CA HIS A 135 -6.87 -41.81 4.89
C HIS A 135 -6.37 -40.70 3.94
N GLY A 136 -6.19 -40.99 2.65
CA GLY A 136 -5.96 -39.95 1.63
C GLY A 136 -4.56 -39.35 1.65
N MET A 137 -3.60 -40.01 2.32
CA MET A 137 -2.18 -39.68 2.21
C MET A 137 -1.65 -40.09 0.83
N TYR A 138 -1.07 -39.14 0.12
CA TYR A 138 -0.46 -39.36 -1.19
C TYR A 138 1.02 -39.00 -1.13
N LYS A 139 1.88 -39.95 -1.52
CA LYS A 139 3.33 -39.78 -1.52
C LYS A 139 3.88 -40.07 -2.91
N ILE A 140 4.72 -39.16 -3.41
CA ILE A 140 5.52 -39.34 -4.61
C ILE A 140 7.00 -39.24 -4.23
N ASP A 141 7.77 -40.23 -4.67
CA ASP A 141 9.23 -40.19 -4.65
C ASP A 141 9.74 -40.34 -6.08
N ILE A 142 10.42 -39.30 -6.60
CA ILE A 142 11.05 -39.29 -7.92
C ILE A 142 12.56 -39.16 -7.74
N GLY A 143 13.30 -40.13 -8.27
CA GLY A 143 14.73 -40.08 -8.45
C GLY A 143 15.09 -39.99 -9.93
N HIS A 144 16.03 -39.11 -10.26
CA HIS A 144 16.62 -38.99 -11.57
C HIS A 144 18.13 -38.87 -11.44
N GLU A 145 18.85 -39.67 -12.20
CA GLU A 145 20.31 -39.67 -12.27
C GLU A 145 20.73 -39.61 -13.73
N PHE A 146 21.63 -38.70 -14.05
CA PHE A 146 22.21 -38.56 -15.37
C PHE A 146 23.73 -38.50 -15.25
N HIS A 147 24.41 -39.39 -15.97
CA HIS A 147 25.86 -39.52 -15.95
C HIS A 147 26.39 -39.74 -17.35
N CYS A 148 27.24 -38.82 -17.81
CA CYS A 148 28.03 -38.92 -19.03
C CYS A 148 29.52 -38.87 -18.69
N MET A 149 30.29 -39.79 -19.26
CA MET A 149 31.74 -39.85 -19.03
C MET A 149 32.48 -38.68 -19.69
N GLN A 150 32.04 -38.27 -20.89
CA GLN A 150 32.73 -37.27 -21.70
C GLN A 150 32.44 -35.82 -21.28
N THR A 151 31.31 -35.59 -20.63
CA THR A 151 30.86 -34.24 -20.26
C THR A 151 30.44 -34.19 -18.79
N PRO A 152 31.37 -34.43 -17.85
CA PRO A 152 31.04 -34.62 -16.43
C PRO A 152 30.45 -33.37 -15.75
N THR A 153 30.50 -32.21 -16.41
CA THR A 153 29.86 -30.97 -15.95
C THR A 153 28.34 -31.01 -15.99
N TYR A 154 27.74 -31.82 -16.87
CA TYR A 154 26.29 -31.99 -16.97
C TYR A 154 25.75 -33.11 -16.08
N ASN A 155 26.62 -33.87 -15.40
CA ASN A 155 26.18 -34.94 -14.52
C ASN A 155 25.38 -34.37 -13.37
N HIS A 156 24.26 -35.01 -13.06
CA HIS A 156 23.39 -34.58 -11.99
C HIS A 156 22.54 -35.71 -11.43
N LYS A 157 22.14 -35.51 -10.18
CA LYS A 157 21.19 -36.33 -9.45
C LYS A 157 20.12 -35.44 -8.86
N VAL A 158 18.88 -35.69 -9.23
CA VAL A 158 17.70 -34.98 -8.74
C VAL A 158 16.86 -35.97 -7.95
N HIS A 159 16.46 -35.58 -6.75
CA HIS A 159 15.57 -36.34 -5.91
C HIS A 159 14.46 -35.44 -5.41
N LEU A 160 13.21 -35.80 -5.71
CA LEU A 160 12.01 -35.08 -5.34
C LEU A 160 11.14 -35.98 -4.48
N LYS A 161 10.86 -35.54 -3.26
CA LYS A 161 9.86 -36.14 -2.37
C LYS A 161 8.69 -35.18 -2.24
N HIS A 162 7.49 -35.69 -2.41
CA HIS A 162 6.26 -34.94 -2.23
C HIS A 162 5.27 -35.76 -1.41
N GLU A 163 4.78 -35.19 -0.32
CA GLU A 163 3.79 -35.79 0.55
C GLU A 163 2.63 -34.81 0.73
N THR A 164 1.39 -35.28 0.55
CA THR A 164 0.19 -34.48 0.74
C THR A 164 -0.87 -35.26 1.51
N SER A 165 -1.58 -34.55 2.38
CA SER A 165 -2.74 -35.00 3.14
C SER A 165 -3.74 -33.85 3.27
N ALA A 166 -4.87 -34.06 3.95
CA ALA A 166 -5.88 -33.01 4.15
C ALA A 166 -5.36 -31.80 4.98
N SER A 167 -4.35 -32.00 5.83
CA SER A 167 -3.85 -30.99 6.77
C SER A 167 -2.37 -30.64 6.59
N TRP A 168 -1.66 -31.34 5.69
CA TRP A 168 -0.21 -31.21 5.53
C TRP A 168 0.20 -31.40 4.08
N LEU A 169 1.10 -30.55 3.60
CA LEU A 169 1.79 -30.69 2.33
C LEU A 169 3.28 -30.44 2.55
N SER A 170 4.13 -31.34 2.04
CA SER A 170 5.57 -31.20 2.09
C SER A 170 6.18 -31.61 0.76
N SER A 171 7.00 -30.73 0.18
CA SER A 171 7.75 -30.97 -1.04
C SER A 171 9.22 -30.69 -0.77
N GLN A 172 10.09 -31.63 -1.08
CA GLN A 172 11.53 -31.48 -0.93
C GLN A 172 12.22 -31.91 -2.23
N MET A 173 13.04 -31.03 -2.78
CA MET A 173 13.84 -31.26 -3.97
C MET A 173 15.33 -31.10 -3.64
N GLU A 174 16.10 -32.14 -3.94
CA GLU A 174 17.54 -32.15 -3.81
C GLU A 174 18.16 -32.32 -5.20
N VAL A 175 19.07 -31.41 -5.56
CA VAL A 175 19.80 -31.44 -6.83
C VAL A 175 21.30 -31.40 -6.54
N SER A 176 22.00 -32.48 -6.87
CA SER A 176 23.46 -32.55 -6.85
C SER A 176 23.97 -32.54 -8.29
N TYR A 177 24.95 -31.69 -8.62
CA TYR A 177 25.41 -31.52 -10.01
C TYR A 177 26.93 -31.33 -10.13
N GLY A 178 27.44 -31.50 -11.34
CA GLY A 178 28.85 -31.34 -11.68
C GLY A 178 29.67 -32.62 -11.54
N LYS A 179 31.01 -32.49 -11.57
CA LYS A 179 31.93 -33.63 -11.66
C LYS A 179 31.80 -34.62 -10.49
N HIS A 180 31.61 -34.10 -9.28
CA HIS A 180 31.57 -34.86 -8.03
C HIS A 180 30.13 -35.11 -7.53
N TRP A 181 29.13 -35.11 -8.43
CA TRP A 181 27.70 -35.19 -8.10
C TRP A 181 27.31 -36.38 -7.19
N GLY A 182 28.06 -37.49 -7.24
CA GLY A 182 27.82 -38.70 -6.46
C GLY A 182 28.60 -38.80 -5.14
N GLU A 183 29.44 -37.82 -4.82
CA GLU A 183 30.25 -37.83 -3.60
C GLU A 183 29.48 -37.23 -2.42
N ILE A 184 29.67 -37.80 -1.23
CA ILE A 184 29.02 -37.32 0.02
C ILE A 184 29.40 -35.87 0.34
N ASN A 185 30.63 -35.47 0.00
CA ASN A 185 31.18 -34.13 0.29
C ASN A 185 30.94 -33.11 -0.84
N ASN A 186 30.04 -33.40 -1.79
CA ASN A 186 29.79 -32.50 -2.90
C ASN A 186 29.17 -31.17 -2.43
N LYS A 187 29.87 -30.05 -2.67
CA LYS A 187 29.36 -28.70 -2.39
C LYS A 187 28.39 -28.19 -3.45
N LYS A 188 28.35 -28.78 -4.64
CA LYS A 188 27.42 -28.39 -5.73
C LYS A 188 26.06 -29.05 -5.54
N LYS A 189 25.38 -28.60 -4.49
CA LYS A 189 24.10 -29.11 -4.01
C LYS A 189 23.12 -27.97 -3.79
N LEU A 190 21.92 -28.13 -4.36
CA LEU A 190 20.77 -27.25 -4.19
C LEU A 190 19.69 -28.04 -3.45
N LEU A 191 19.23 -27.52 -2.32
CA LEU A 191 18.12 -28.06 -1.54
C LEU A 191 16.99 -27.04 -1.56
N ILE A 192 15.82 -27.45 -1.99
CA ILE A 192 14.59 -26.65 -1.95
C ILE A 192 13.58 -27.44 -1.16
N SER A 193 12.99 -26.83 -0.12
CA SER A 193 11.87 -27.43 0.58
C SER A 193 10.71 -26.45 0.71
N GLN A 194 9.51 -27.00 0.69
CA GLN A 194 8.26 -26.31 0.93
C GLN A 194 7.43 -27.14 1.90
N ALA A 195 6.90 -26.51 2.94
CA ALA A 195 5.98 -27.13 3.87
C ALA A 195 4.75 -26.22 4.05
N PHE A 196 3.57 -26.82 4.06
CA PHE A 196 2.32 -26.17 4.39
C PHE A 196 1.57 -27.03 5.40
N LYS A 197 1.11 -26.39 6.48
CA LYS A 197 0.37 -27.03 7.55
C LYS A 197 -0.91 -26.26 7.81
N ASN A 198 -2.03 -26.97 7.74
CA ASN A 198 -3.33 -26.50 8.15
C ASN A 198 -3.69 -27.14 9.49
N SER A 199 -3.71 -26.33 10.55
CA SER A 199 -4.10 -26.76 11.91
C SER A 199 -5.43 -26.14 12.33
N SER A 200 -6.31 -25.89 11.35
CA SER A 200 -7.62 -25.29 11.60
C SER A 200 -8.57 -26.28 12.28
N SER A 201 -9.41 -25.74 13.16
CA SER A 201 -10.50 -26.41 13.87
C SER A 201 -11.76 -25.55 13.79
N SER A 202 -12.86 -25.97 14.43
CA SER A 202 -14.14 -25.25 14.38
C SER A 202 -14.11 -23.80 14.90
N SER A 203 -13.10 -23.44 15.70
CA SER A 203 -13.02 -22.14 16.38
C SER A 203 -11.69 -21.41 16.22
N LEU A 204 -10.73 -22.04 15.54
CA LEU A 204 -9.38 -21.55 15.27
C LEU A 204 -9.03 -21.88 13.83
N VAL A 205 -8.68 -20.88 13.03
CA VAL A 205 -8.06 -21.06 11.72
C VAL A 205 -6.57 -20.83 11.91
N SER A 206 -5.74 -21.78 11.47
CA SER A 206 -4.28 -21.69 11.63
C SER A 206 -3.57 -22.28 10.42
N TYR A 207 -2.85 -21.42 9.71
CA TYR A 207 -2.02 -21.80 8.57
C TYR A 207 -0.56 -21.49 8.86
N PHE A 208 0.31 -22.42 8.48
CA PHE A 208 1.75 -22.24 8.51
C PHE A 208 2.32 -22.65 7.16
N MET A 209 3.11 -21.78 6.57
CA MET A 209 3.84 -22.04 5.34
C MET A 209 5.32 -21.75 5.58
N GLU A 210 6.17 -22.64 5.11
CA GLU A 210 7.61 -22.48 5.14
C GLU A 210 8.19 -22.84 3.78
N PHE A 211 9.13 -22.03 3.31
CA PHE A 211 9.95 -22.33 2.15
C PHE A 211 11.41 -22.14 2.51
N THR A 212 12.24 -23.13 2.18
CA THR A 212 13.69 -23.05 2.38
C THR A 212 14.42 -23.32 1.07
N MET A 213 15.53 -22.62 0.87
CA MET A 213 16.42 -22.81 -0.25
C MET A 213 17.86 -22.73 0.26
N GLN A 214 18.63 -23.79 0.03
CA GLN A 214 20.04 -23.85 0.41
C GLN A 214 20.89 -24.14 -0.81
N VAL A 215 21.93 -23.33 -1.02
CA VAL A 215 22.95 -23.52 -2.05
C VAL A 215 24.30 -23.63 -1.37
N LEU A 216 24.79 -24.86 -1.21
CA LEU A 216 26.00 -25.14 -0.41
C LEU A 216 27.26 -24.47 -0.97
N GLU A 217 27.44 -24.46 -2.30
CA GLU A 217 28.61 -23.84 -2.96
C GLU A 217 28.71 -22.33 -2.71
N LYS A 218 27.55 -21.65 -2.67
CA LYS A 218 27.46 -20.19 -2.47
C LYS A 218 27.23 -19.80 -1.01
N GLN A 219 27.16 -20.77 -0.08
CA GLN A 219 26.80 -20.56 1.32
C GLN A 219 25.50 -19.76 1.47
N VAL A 220 24.54 -19.98 0.57
CA VAL A 220 23.24 -19.32 0.63
C VAL A 220 22.28 -20.21 1.42
N ASN A 221 21.74 -19.68 2.51
CA ASN A 221 20.67 -20.28 3.29
C ASN A 221 19.52 -19.28 3.36
N TYR A 222 18.46 -19.54 2.60
CA TYR A 222 17.26 -18.72 2.55
C TYR A 222 16.10 -19.48 3.19
N ARG A 223 15.37 -18.81 4.09
CA ARG A 223 14.16 -19.34 4.71
C ARG A 223 13.11 -18.25 4.75
N THR A 224 11.90 -18.55 4.32
CA THR A 224 10.75 -17.66 4.49
C THR A 224 9.62 -18.40 5.17
N GLN A 225 8.97 -17.73 6.11
CA GLN A 225 7.91 -18.29 6.91
C GLN A 225 6.72 -17.35 6.90
N LEU A 226 5.54 -17.91 6.71
CA LEU A 226 4.26 -17.22 6.84
C LEU A 226 3.42 -17.98 7.86
N GLN A 227 3.03 -17.31 8.94
CA GLN A 227 2.14 -17.83 9.95
C GLN A 227 0.89 -16.97 9.99
N HIS A 228 -0.27 -17.59 9.89
CA HIS A 228 -1.56 -16.94 10.05
C HIS A 228 -2.40 -17.69 11.08
N SER A 229 -2.97 -16.96 12.03
CA SER A 229 -3.90 -17.51 13.01
C SER A 229 -5.09 -16.58 13.19
N HIS A 230 -6.29 -17.14 13.22
CA HIS A 230 -7.54 -16.42 13.46
C HIS A 230 -8.43 -17.21 14.42
N THR A 231 -8.88 -16.58 15.51
CA THR A 231 -9.70 -17.21 16.56
C THR A 231 -11.00 -16.45 16.73
N SER A 232 -12.13 -17.17 16.86
CA SER A 232 -13.47 -16.58 16.92
C SER A 232 -14.31 -17.00 18.14
N GLN A 233 -13.70 -17.48 19.24
CA GLN A 233 -14.45 -18.02 20.38
C GLN A 233 -15.16 -16.98 21.25
N VAL A 234 -14.48 -15.87 21.58
CA VAL A 234 -14.95 -14.89 22.60
C VAL A 234 -14.68 -13.43 22.19
N TYR A 235 -13.69 -13.24 21.33
CA TYR A 235 -13.27 -12.02 20.64
C TYR A 235 -12.67 -12.46 19.30
N LEU A 236 -12.65 -11.58 18.31
CA LEU A 236 -12.06 -11.86 17.01
C LEU A 236 -10.59 -11.46 17.05
N GLN A 237 -9.69 -12.44 17.11
CA GLN A 237 -8.25 -12.19 17.05
C GLN A 237 -7.70 -12.75 15.74
N SER A 238 -6.96 -11.93 15.01
CA SER A 238 -6.24 -12.31 13.79
C SER A 238 -4.78 -11.90 13.95
N SER A 239 -3.86 -12.76 13.52
CA SER A 239 -2.44 -12.47 13.51
C SER A 239 -1.82 -13.08 12.27
N THR A 240 -1.06 -12.28 11.52
CA THR A 240 -0.34 -12.69 10.33
C THR A 240 1.09 -12.22 10.46
N ASN A 241 2.03 -13.15 10.50
CA ASN A 241 3.46 -12.86 10.59
C ASN A 241 4.16 -13.46 9.39
N PHE A 242 5.03 -12.67 8.78
CA PHE A 242 5.87 -13.05 7.66
C PHE A 242 7.31 -12.69 7.98
N GLU A 243 8.20 -13.67 7.85
CA GLU A 243 9.61 -13.53 8.17
C GLU A 243 10.46 -14.06 7.01
N VAL A 244 11.55 -13.35 6.71
CA VAL A 244 12.56 -13.78 5.75
C VAL A 244 13.91 -13.79 6.45
N GLN A 245 14.56 -14.94 6.39
CA GLN A 245 15.91 -15.17 6.88
C GLN A 245 16.83 -15.45 5.69
N TYR A 246 17.99 -14.79 5.67
CA TYR A 246 19.03 -14.94 4.66
C TYR A 246 20.39 -15.00 5.37
N ASN A 247 21.09 -16.13 5.24
CA ASN A 247 22.42 -16.35 5.82
C ASN A 247 22.49 -15.93 7.30
N ASP A 248 21.57 -16.43 8.11
CA ASP A 248 21.43 -16.16 9.56
C ASP A 248 21.08 -14.71 9.95
N HIS A 249 20.80 -13.85 8.96
CA HIS A 249 20.26 -12.50 9.17
C HIS A 249 18.76 -12.51 8.87
N VAL A 250 18.01 -11.64 9.54
CA VAL A 250 16.57 -11.45 9.29
C VAL A 250 16.36 -10.11 8.58
N PRO A 251 16.59 -10.02 7.26
CA PRO A 251 16.49 -8.76 6.55
C PRO A 251 15.05 -8.24 6.45
N PHE A 252 14.02 -9.08 6.60
CA PHE A 252 12.64 -8.66 6.46
C PHE A 252 11.74 -9.35 7.48
N VAL A 253 11.00 -8.55 8.25
CA VAL A 253 9.93 -8.99 9.14
C VAL A 253 8.71 -8.11 8.87
N ALA A 254 7.55 -8.72 8.69
CA ALA A 254 6.27 -8.04 8.61
C ALA A 254 5.24 -8.78 9.47
N GLY A 255 4.68 -8.11 10.46
CA GLY A 255 3.64 -8.63 11.34
C GLY A 255 2.42 -7.72 11.34
N LEU A 256 1.24 -8.31 11.19
CA LEU A 256 -0.04 -7.66 11.34
C LEU A 256 -0.85 -8.41 12.39
N GLN A 257 -1.15 -7.75 13.49
CA GLN A 257 -2.02 -8.26 14.54
C GLN A 257 -3.28 -7.40 14.59
N TRP A 258 -4.43 -8.06 14.71
CA TRP A 258 -5.72 -7.44 14.85
C TRP A 258 -6.50 -8.15 15.96
N ASN A 259 -7.09 -7.38 16.86
CA ASN A 259 -7.91 -7.89 17.94
C ASN A 259 -9.17 -7.05 18.04
N ASP A 260 -10.33 -7.67 17.90
CA ASP A 260 -11.63 -7.03 18.02
C ASP A 260 -12.40 -7.67 19.19
N ALA A 261 -12.54 -6.87 20.25
CA ALA A 261 -13.26 -7.17 21.47
C ALA A 261 -14.58 -6.37 21.56
N SER A 262 -15.13 -5.95 20.42
CA SER A 262 -16.41 -5.23 20.33
C SER A 262 -17.56 -6.08 20.88
N ARG A 263 -18.41 -5.46 21.71
CA ARG A 263 -19.55 -6.13 22.37
C ARG A 263 -20.71 -5.17 22.53
N ASN A 264 -21.93 -5.70 22.52
CA ASN A 264 -23.17 -4.93 22.79
C ASN A 264 -23.30 -3.66 21.94
N GLY A 265 -22.85 -3.69 20.68
CA GLY A 265 -22.86 -2.53 19.78
C GLY A 265 -21.80 -1.45 20.05
N LEU A 266 -20.90 -1.66 21.02
CA LEU A 266 -19.75 -0.79 21.30
C LEU A 266 -18.49 -1.31 20.62
N LYS A 267 -17.78 -0.42 19.94
CA LYS A 267 -16.54 -0.75 19.21
C LYS A 267 -15.34 -0.78 20.14
N LYS A 268 -14.60 -1.88 20.17
CA LYS A 268 -13.31 -1.99 20.85
C LYS A 268 -12.37 -2.87 20.03
N TRP A 269 -11.40 -2.26 19.37
CA TRP A 269 -10.43 -3.02 18.58
C TRP A 269 -9.03 -2.42 18.65
N GLU A 270 -8.04 -3.28 18.45
CA GLU A 270 -6.62 -2.97 18.49
C GLU A 270 -5.94 -3.58 17.26
N GLY A 271 -5.14 -2.78 16.56
CA GLY A 271 -4.35 -3.20 15.41
C GLY A 271 -2.88 -2.85 15.63
N VAL A 272 -1.98 -3.76 15.31
CA VAL A 272 -0.53 -3.54 15.37
C VAL A 272 0.09 -3.98 14.05
N LEU A 273 0.87 -3.08 13.46
CA LEU A 273 1.69 -3.32 12.29
C LEU A 273 3.16 -3.16 12.69
N ASN A 274 3.96 -4.18 12.45
CA ASN A 274 5.40 -4.15 12.64
C ASN A 274 6.09 -4.50 11.32
N ILE A 275 6.94 -3.63 10.82
CA ILE A 275 7.73 -3.85 9.60
C ILE A 275 9.18 -3.51 9.92
N ASP A 276 10.07 -4.48 9.72
CA ASP A 276 11.50 -4.30 9.86
C ASP A 276 12.22 -4.71 8.57
N THR A 277 12.90 -3.76 7.94
CA THR A 277 13.67 -3.93 6.70
C THR A 277 15.03 -3.26 6.82
N PRO A 278 16.02 -3.48 5.94
CA PRO A 278 17.33 -2.87 6.09
C PRO A 278 17.32 -1.33 6.07
N TRP A 279 16.30 -0.71 5.47
CA TRP A 279 16.21 0.76 5.30
C TRP A 279 15.13 1.43 6.13
N LEU A 280 14.18 0.67 6.66
CA LEU A 280 13.01 1.18 7.37
C LEU A 280 12.65 0.23 8.51
N TYR A 281 12.55 0.81 9.70
CA TYR A 281 11.82 0.23 10.82
C TYR A 281 10.53 1.01 11.00
N LEU A 282 9.39 0.32 11.09
CA LEU A 282 8.06 0.90 11.28
C LEU A 282 7.29 0.05 12.29
N TYR A 283 6.91 0.66 13.40
CA TYR A 283 5.96 0.12 14.35
C TYR A 283 4.78 1.08 14.42
N ALA A 284 3.57 0.59 14.12
CA ALA A 284 2.35 1.35 14.21
C ALA A 284 1.32 0.56 15.00
N ALA A 285 0.86 1.12 16.12
CA ALA A 285 -0.22 0.56 16.92
C ALA A 285 -1.43 1.50 16.88
N HIS A 286 -2.62 0.92 16.83
CA HIS A 286 -3.87 1.65 16.73
C HIS A 286 -4.89 1.02 17.65
N LYS A 287 -5.55 1.81 18.49
CA LYS A 287 -6.54 1.34 19.46
C LYS A 287 -7.77 2.22 19.38
N LEU A 288 -8.91 1.62 19.05
CA LEU A 288 -10.21 2.27 19.14
C LEU A 288 -10.95 1.72 20.36
N HIS A 289 -11.42 2.62 21.21
CA HIS A 289 -12.26 2.29 22.34
C HIS A 289 -13.49 3.19 22.36
N GLN A 290 -14.68 2.58 22.34
CA GLN A 290 -15.96 3.26 22.50
C GLN A 290 -16.52 2.96 23.90
N PRO A 291 -16.20 3.76 24.93
CA PRO A 291 -16.67 3.51 26.29
C PRO A 291 -18.20 3.64 26.44
N GLN A 292 -18.83 4.49 25.61
CA GLN A 292 -20.29 4.69 25.56
C GLN A 292 -20.70 5.02 24.12
N HIS A 293 -21.98 4.85 23.75
CA HIS A 293 -22.44 5.05 22.36
C HIS A 293 -22.08 6.41 21.77
N SER A 294 -22.09 7.45 22.58
CA SER A 294 -21.78 8.83 22.22
C SER A 294 -20.30 9.20 22.29
N ALA A 295 -19.38 8.32 22.69
CA ALA A 295 -17.98 8.68 22.89
C ALA A 295 -17.02 7.70 22.24
N TYR A 296 -16.03 8.21 21.52
CA TYR A 296 -14.97 7.47 20.87
C TYR A 296 -13.62 7.99 21.35
N LEU A 297 -12.74 7.07 21.75
CA LEU A 297 -11.35 7.32 22.03
C LEU A 297 -10.52 6.52 21.02
N LEU A 298 -9.67 7.21 20.30
CA LEU A 298 -8.76 6.65 19.34
C LEU A 298 -7.33 7.00 19.73
N THR A 299 -6.47 6.00 19.84
CA THR A 299 -5.04 6.18 20.14
C THR A 299 -4.22 5.54 19.03
N MET A 300 -3.33 6.31 18.43
CA MET A 300 -2.38 5.86 17.42
C MET A 300 -0.97 6.08 17.96
N GLU A 301 -0.14 5.07 17.89
CA GLU A 301 1.27 5.14 18.25
C GLU A 301 2.10 4.79 17.02
N LEU A 302 3.10 5.61 16.71
CA LEU A 302 3.96 5.45 15.55
C LEU A 302 5.42 5.61 15.97
N THR A 303 6.22 4.59 15.66
CA THR A 303 7.67 4.63 15.78
C THR A 303 8.29 4.27 14.44
N THR A 304 9.17 5.12 13.95
CA THR A 304 9.95 4.90 12.73
C THR A 304 11.44 5.02 13.01
N GLY A 305 12.27 4.28 12.28
CA GLY A 305 13.72 4.29 12.43
C GLY A 305 14.48 4.03 11.13
N LYS A 306 15.83 4.03 11.23
CA LYS A 306 16.80 3.88 10.14
C LYS A 306 16.90 5.14 9.28
N SER A 307 16.23 5.19 8.13
CA SER A 307 16.29 6.36 7.22
C SER A 307 15.57 7.60 7.75
N LEU A 308 14.50 7.41 8.53
CA LEU A 308 13.75 8.46 9.22
C LEU A 308 13.49 8.01 10.66
N SER A 309 13.90 8.81 11.65
CA SER A 309 13.75 8.45 13.06
C SER A 309 12.67 9.29 13.75
N ILE A 310 11.50 8.71 13.97
CA ILE A 310 10.45 9.25 14.84
C ILE A 310 10.25 8.27 15.99
N LYS A 311 10.52 8.70 17.22
CA LYS A 311 10.38 7.85 18.41
C LYS A 311 9.06 8.13 19.11
N ASN A 312 8.20 7.12 19.20
CA ASN A 312 6.98 7.10 20.02
C ASN A 312 6.08 8.32 19.78
N LEU A 313 5.72 8.61 18.53
CA LEU A 313 4.71 9.62 18.24
C LEU A 313 3.33 9.07 18.62
N VAL A 314 2.67 9.73 19.57
CA VAL A 314 1.33 9.35 20.02
C VAL A 314 0.32 10.39 19.56
N VAL A 315 -0.77 9.92 18.95
CA VAL A 315 -1.94 10.72 18.59
C VAL A 315 -3.15 10.16 19.33
N GLU A 316 -3.72 10.97 20.21
CA GLU A 316 -4.96 10.68 20.92
C GLU A 316 -6.08 11.57 20.38
N LEU A 317 -7.20 10.94 20.04
CA LEU A 317 -8.38 11.54 19.46
C LEU A 317 -9.57 11.14 20.31
N LEU A 318 -10.17 12.09 21.00
CA LEU A 318 -11.40 11.90 21.76
C LEU A 318 -12.53 12.64 21.05
N TYR A 319 -13.62 11.95 20.75
CA TYR A 319 -14.83 12.55 20.21
C TYR A 319 -16.01 12.18 21.10
N LYS A 320 -16.83 13.15 21.47
CA LYS A 320 -18.09 12.95 22.20
C LYS A 320 -19.23 13.67 21.50
N ASP A 321 -20.35 13.00 21.35
CA ASP A 321 -21.56 13.49 20.71
C ASP A 321 -22.77 13.34 21.64
N GLN A 322 -23.14 14.42 22.31
CA GLN A 322 -24.28 14.47 23.22
C GLN A 322 -25.51 15.08 22.53
N GLY A 323 -25.61 14.96 21.19
CA GLY A 323 -26.70 15.49 20.38
C GLY A 323 -26.50 16.96 20.05
N ASN A 324 -26.91 17.85 20.95
CA ASN A 324 -26.79 19.31 20.75
C ASN A 324 -25.39 19.87 21.08
N GLU A 325 -24.56 19.07 21.75
CA GLU A 325 -23.21 19.42 22.12
C GLU A 325 -22.24 18.34 21.65
N LYS A 326 -21.14 18.77 21.05
CA LYS A 326 -20.09 17.90 20.53
C LYS A 326 -18.74 18.37 21.06
N GLU A 327 -17.95 17.43 21.55
CA GLU A 327 -16.60 17.70 22.04
C GLU A 327 -15.59 16.90 21.23
N GLY A 328 -14.50 17.55 20.83
CA GLY A 328 -13.39 16.93 20.12
C GLY A 328 -12.07 17.32 20.77
N LYS A 329 -11.28 16.36 21.23
CA LYS A 329 -9.92 16.58 21.71
C LYS A 329 -8.94 15.84 20.81
N VAL A 330 -7.94 16.56 20.33
CA VAL A 330 -6.79 16.02 19.62
C VAL A 330 -5.56 16.28 20.47
N HIS A 331 -4.72 15.27 20.72
CA HIS A 331 -3.48 15.42 21.45
C HIS A 331 -2.39 14.62 20.76
N ILE A 332 -1.38 15.33 20.25
CA ILE A 332 -0.24 14.79 19.50
C ILE A 332 1.00 15.09 20.34
N TYR A 333 1.72 14.05 20.77
CA TYR A 333 2.89 14.25 21.62
C TYR A 333 3.94 13.15 21.40
N THR A 334 5.20 13.50 21.70
CA THR A 334 6.34 12.60 21.70
C THR A 334 6.86 12.44 23.15
N PRO A 335 6.58 11.33 23.86
CA PRO A 335 6.83 11.18 25.29
C PRO A 335 8.30 11.26 25.71
N ALA A 336 9.21 10.73 24.90
CA ALA A 336 10.63 10.55 25.28
C ALA A 336 11.50 11.80 25.03
N THR A 337 11.10 12.64 24.09
CA THR A 337 11.84 13.82 23.63
C THR A 337 10.78 14.79 23.11
N THR A 338 10.59 15.94 23.74
CA THR A 338 9.56 16.93 23.37
C THR A 338 9.87 17.64 22.05
N TYR A 339 9.88 16.90 20.93
CA TYR A 339 10.00 17.46 19.59
C TYR A 339 8.74 18.20 19.17
N LEU A 340 7.57 17.67 19.57
CA LEU A 340 6.27 18.22 19.26
C LEU A 340 5.28 17.81 20.35
N GLN A 341 4.58 18.79 20.90
CA GLN A 341 3.40 18.60 21.72
C GLN A 341 2.34 19.57 21.20
N ALA A 342 1.27 19.04 20.61
CA ALA A 342 0.15 19.82 20.11
C ALA A 342 -1.14 19.27 20.70
N SER A 343 -1.93 20.11 21.34
CA SER A 343 -3.25 19.77 21.82
C SER A 343 -4.27 20.71 21.19
N THR A 344 -5.46 20.20 20.92
CA THR A 344 -6.58 21.00 20.46
C THR A 344 -7.85 20.44 21.07
N PHE A 345 -8.62 21.30 21.71
CA PHE A 345 -9.91 20.99 22.30
C PHE A 345 -10.96 21.87 21.62
N ASN A 346 -11.98 21.24 21.07
CA ASN A 346 -13.10 21.87 20.42
C ASN A 346 -14.36 21.49 21.17
N HIS A 347 -15.19 22.48 21.47
CA HIS A 347 -16.53 22.31 21.98
C HIS A 347 -17.48 23.05 21.04
N LEU A 348 -18.40 22.31 20.42
CA LEU A 348 -19.41 22.81 19.49
C LEU A 348 -20.78 22.57 20.11
N GLY A 349 -21.40 23.64 20.59
CA GLY A 349 -22.81 23.66 20.96
C GLY A 349 -23.69 24.13 19.80
N ARG A 350 -24.99 24.30 20.07
CA ARG A 350 -26.00 24.72 19.07
C ARG A 350 -25.64 26.01 18.32
N ASN A 351 -25.16 27.01 19.06
CA ASN A 351 -24.89 28.37 18.56
C ASN A 351 -23.49 28.87 18.92
N VAL A 352 -22.66 28.02 19.55
CA VAL A 352 -21.36 28.42 20.12
C VAL A 352 -20.31 27.42 19.71
N LEU A 353 -19.16 27.92 19.26
CA LEU A 353 -17.95 27.15 19.03
C LEU A 353 -16.83 27.73 19.91
N ARG A 354 -16.23 26.87 20.72
CA ARG A 354 -15.02 27.17 21.50
C ARG A 354 -13.92 26.23 21.06
N SER A 355 -12.81 26.79 20.60
CA SER A 355 -11.60 26.04 20.25
C SER A 355 -10.44 26.55 21.10
N TYR A 356 -9.69 25.62 21.66
CA TYR A 356 -8.50 25.88 22.44
C TYR A 356 -7.37 25.00 21.92
N SER A 357 -6.29 25.60 21.44
CA SER A 357 -5.14 24.86 20.94
C SER A 357 -3.86 25.31 21.65
N GLU A 358 -3.01 24.35 21.96
CA GLU A 358 -1.66 24.62 22.46
C GLU A 358 -0.66 23.87 21.60
N MET A 359 0.46 24.52 21.28
CA MET A 359 1.53 23.92 20.51
C MET A 359 2.89 24.30 21.09
N VAL A 360 3.73 23.29 21.30
CA VAL A 360 5.14 23.39 21.65
C VAL A 360 5.90 22.53 20.66
N SER A 361 7.04 23.03 20.16
CA SER A 361 7.94 22.23 19.34
C SER A 361 9.40 22.52 19.70
N LEU A 362 10.33 21.80 19.09
CA LEU A 362 11.77 22.05 19.25
C LEU A 362 12.15 23.50 18.85
N TRP A 363 11.44 24.10 17.91
CA TRP A 363 11.78 25.41 17.34
C TRP A 363 10.93 26.55 17.90
N ASN A 364 9.80 26.26 18.54
CA ASN A 364 8.86 27.26 19.05
C ASN A 364 8.52 27.00 20.52
N GLN A 365 8.58 28.06 21.33
CA GLN A 365 8.03 28.06 22.68
C GLN A 365 6.48 27.97 22.63
N LEU A 366 5.85 27.65 23.77
CA LEU A 366 4.41 27.45 23.89
C LEU A 366 3.58 28.55 23.23
N VAL A 367 2.86 28.19 22.17
CA VAL A 367 1.84 29.03 21.52
C VAL A 367 0.47 28.52 21.93
N LYS A 368 -0.38 29.40 22.45
CA LYS A 368 -1.79 29.15 22.76
C LYS A 368 -2.66 29.87 21.75
N ASN A 369 -3.72 29.21 21.30
CA ASN A 369 -4.74 29.78 20.44
C ASN A 369 -6.11 29.53 21.06
N GLU A 370 -6.93 30.57 21.11
CA GLU A 370 -8.31 30.50 21.58
C GLU A 370 -9.19 31.08 20.47
N ILE A 371 -10.21 30.32 20.06
CA ILE A 371 -11.23 30.78 19.13
C ILE A 371 -12.58 30.65 19.83
N HIS A 372 -13.31 31.75 19.90
CA HIS A 372 -14.66 31.78 20.40
C HIS A 372 -15.57 32.38 19.34
N LEU A 373 -16.56 31.61 18.89
CA LEU A 373 -17.56 32.04 17.95
C LEU A 373 -18.93 31.82 18.57
N GLU A 374 -19.75 32.86 18.62
CA GLU A 374 -21.15 32.80 19.03
C GLU A 374 -22.02 33.35 17.91
N ASN A 375 -23.07 32.61 17.55
CA ASN A 375 -24.02 32.99 16.53
C ASN A 375 -25.44 32.87 17.09
N ASN A 376 -25.94 33.98 17.62
CA ASN A 376 -27.31 34.15 18.07
C ASN A 376 -28.07 35.05 17.08
N GLU A 377 -29.41 34.97 17.05
CA GLU A 377 -30.23 35.79 16.15
C GLU A 377 -30.00 37.30 16.35
N GLN A 378 -29.79 37.71 17.62
CA GLN A 378 -29.59 39.11 18.00
C GLN A 378 -28.12 39.52 18.09
N ALA A 379 -27.19 38.57 18.14
CA ALA A 379 -25.78 38.86 18.36
C ALA A 379 -24.87 37.83 17.68
N LYS A 380 -23.87 38.32 16.95
CA LYS A 380 -22.78 37.52 16.39
C LYS A 380 -21.48 37.99 17.02
N PHE A 381 -20.64 37.06 17.46
CA PHE A 381 -19.38 37.36 18.13
C PHE A 381 -18.30 36.39 17.66
N LEU A 382 -17.13 36.91 17.35
CA LEU A 382 -15.93 36.16 17.02
C LEU A 382 -14.76 36.75 17.81
N CYS A 383 -14.05 35.93 18.56
CA CYS A 383 -12.82 36.29 19.23
C CYS A 383 -11.75 35.26 18.92
N ILE A 384 -10.61 35.73 18.42
CA ILE A 384 -9.42 34.92 18.16
C ILE A 384 -8.29 35.52 18.98
N LYS A 385 -7.70 34.71 19.86
CA LYS A 385 -6.55 35.09 20.66
C LYS A 385 -5.39 34.16 20.35
N ILE A 386 -4.23 34.72 20.05
CA ILE A 386 -2.98 33.98 19.88
C ILE A 386 -2.00 34.53 20.90
N LYS A 387 -1.54 33.68 21.80
CA LYS A 387 -0.60 34.05 22.85
C LYS A 387 0.66 33.21 22.74
N SER A 388 1.80 33.89 22.68
CA SER A 388 3.13 33.33 22.81
C SER A 388 3.81 33.99 24.03
N PRO A 389 5.01 33.54 24.45
CA PRO A 389 5.68 34.13 25.60
C PRO A 389 6.08 35.60 25.41
N LYS A 390 6.19 36.06 24.15
CA LYS A 390 6.63 37.41 23.80
C LYS A 390 5.50 38.28 23.20
N GLN A 391 4.56 37.67 22.52
CA GLN A 391 3.56 38.38 21.71
C GLN A 391 2.15 37.87 22.01
N GLU A 392 1.20 38.79 22.03
CA GLU A 392 -0.22 38.51 22.17
C GLU A 392 -0.98 39.23 21.05
N PHE A 393 -1.75 38.47 20.28
CA PHE A 393 -2.61 38.97 19.23
C PHE A 393 -4.06 38.66 19.59
N ASN A 394 -4.89 39.68 19.64
CA ASN A 394 -6.31 39.57 19.93
C ASN A 394 -7.11 40.21 18.80
N PHE A 395 -7.93 39.42 18.13
CA PHE A 395 -8.91 39.87 17.16
C PHE A 395 -10.31 39.64 17.73
N THR A 396 -11.13 40.68 17.76
CA THR A 396 -12.51 40.61 18.21
C THR A 396 -13.40 41.25 17.16
N ALA A 397 -14.43 40.55 16.71
CA ALA A 397 -15.47 41.07 15.86
C ALA A 397 -16.83 40.78 16.51
N SER A 398 -17.68 41.78 16.64
CA SER A 398 -19.03 41.63 17.18
C SER A 398 -20.02 42.39 16.31
N CYS A 399 -21.24 41.85 16.21
CA CYS A 399 -22.38 42.49 15.57
C CYS A 399 -23.60 42.25 16.44
N GLN A 400 -24.25 43.31 16.88
CA GLN A 400 -25.44 43.25 17.73
C GLN A 400 -26.59 43.96 17.04
N ASN A 401 -27.74 43.30 17.00
CA ASN A 401 -28.99 43.80 16.44
C ASN A 401 -30.05 43.84 17.54
N LEU A 402 -30.37 45.05 18.01
CA LEU A 402 -31.43 45.31 18.96
C LEU A 402 -32.71 45.72 18.21
N PRO A 403 -33.85 45.05 18.45
CA PRO A 403 -35.10 45.36 17.75
C PRO A 403 -35.82 46.61 18.29
N VAL A 404 -35.71 46.90 19.60
CA VAL A 404 -36.35 48.07 20.23
C VAL A 404 -35.42 48.68 21.30
N PRO A 405 -34.91 49.92 21.09
CA PRO A 405 -34.95 50.69 19.84
C PRO A 405 -34.21 49.96 18.70
N LYS A 406 -34.61 50.18 17.44
CA LYS A 406 -33.95 49.56 16.28
C LYS A 406 -32.52 50.08 16.17
N LYS A 407 -31.56 49.25 16.59
CA LYS A 407 -30.14 49.59 16.64
C LYS A 407 -29.30 48.40 16.21
N THR A 408 -28.49 48.62 15.18
CA THR A 408 -27.47 47.67 14.73
C THR A 408 -26.11 48.26 15.03
N SER A 409 -25.25 47.52 15.72
CA SER A 409 -23.87 47.93 15.98
C SER A 409 -22.92 46.82 15.55
N PHE A 410 -21.80 47.18 14.96
CA PHE A 410 -20.70 46.28 14.69
C PHE A 410 -19.40 46.88 15.25
N SER A 411 -18.52 46.02 15.75
CA SER A 411 -17.21 46.41 16.24
C SER A 411 -16.20 45.37 15.79
N VAL A 412 -15.11 45.82 15.19
CA VAL A 412 -13.96 45.01 14.82
C VAL A 412 -12.73 45.65 15.45
N LYS A 413 -12.06 44.92 16.32
CA LYS A 413 -10.89 45.37 17.07
C LYS A 413 -9.79 44.35 16.97
N THR A 414 -8.63 44.80 16.52
CA THR A 414 -7.40 44.01 16.48
C THR A 414 -6.37 44.68 17.38
N VAL A 415 -5.82 43.91 18.32
CA VAL A 415 -4.81 44.39 19.27
C VAL A 415 -3.60 43.48 19.16
N TRP A 416 -2.46 44.06 18.82
CA TRP A 416 -1.17 43.40 18.83
C TRP A 416 -0.34 43.94 19.99
N ARG A 417 0.08 43.07 20.91
CA ARG A 417 0.93 43.42 22.05
C ARG A 417 2.27 42.72 21.91
N ASP A 418 3.32 43.50 22.07
CA ASP A 418 4.68 43.02 22.22
C ASP A 418 5.18 43.50 23.58
N TYR A 419 5.76 42.60 24.37
CA TYR A 419 6.31 42.91 25.70
C TYR A 419 7.30 44.10 25.74
N LYS A 420 7.95 44.46 24.62
CA LYS A 420 8.88 45.59 24.53
C LYS A 420 8.28 46.87 23.94
N ARG A 421 7.05 46.84 23.40
CA ARG A 421 6.47 47.97 22.66
C ARG A 421 5.05 48.29 23.12
N LEU A 422 4.63 49.52 22.89
CA LEU A 422 3.24 49.90 23.12
C LEU A 422 2.29 49.07 22.23
N PRO A 423 1.08 48.76 22.73
CA PRO A 423 0.11 47.98 21.98
C PRO A 423 -0.32 48.69 20.71
N VAL A 424 -0.29 47.95 19.61
CA VAL A 424 -0.73 48.40 18.29
C VAL A 424 -2.21 48.03 18.16
N VAL A 425 -3.06 49.03 17.98
CA VAL A 425 -4.53 48.85 17.96
C VAL A 425 -5.10 49.32 16.63
N LEU A 426 -5.85 48.44 15.97
CA LEU A 426 -6.74 48.75 14.85
C LEU A 426 -8.17 48.57 15.34
N GLN A 427 -9.00 49.59 15.16
CA GLN A 427 -10.38 49.59 15.65
C GLN A 427 -11.30 50.18 14.59
N PHE A 428 -12.39 49.48 14.32
CA PHE A 428 -13.42 49.88 13.38
C PHE A 428 -14.78 49.57 14.01
N GLU A 429 -15.56 50.60 14.28
CA GLU A 429 -16.86 50.47 14.91
C GLU A 429 -17.88 51.21 14.07
N GLY A 430 -19.09 50.68 13.99
CA GLY A 430 -20.18 51.39 13.38
C GLY A 430 -21.50 51.04 14.03
N GLN A 431 -22.39 52.02 14.06
CA GLN A 431 -23.68 51.88 14.68
C GLN A 431 -24.72 52.64 13.86
N ILE A 432 -25.83 51.99 13.56
CA ILE A 432 -27.00 52.56 12.92
C ILE A 432 -28.15 52.43 13.90
N GLU A 433 -28.78 53.54 14.26
CA GLU A 433 -29.92 53.54 15.17
C GLU A 433 -31.06 54.43 14.69
N GLU A 434 -32.28 53.98 14.94
CA GLU A 434 -33.49 54.76 14.75
C GLU A 434 -33.74 55.56 16.05
N LEU A 435 -33.47 56.87 16.01
CA LEU A 435 -33.60 57.76 17.17
C LEU A 435 -35.06 58.08 17.46
N LYS A 436 -35.85 58.37 16.41
CA LYS A 436 -37.27 58.70 16.49
C LYS A 436 -38.03 58.16 15.30
N LYS A 437 -39.24 57.64 15.55
CA LYS A 437 -40.18 57.22 14.53
C LYS A 437 -41.61 57.62 14.92
N GLU A 438 -41.96 58.84 14.59
CA GLU A 438 -43.29 59.41 14.78
C GLU A 438 -43.95 59.73 13.43
N LYS A 439 -45.26 60.00 13.42
CA LYS A 439 -46.00 60.31 12.17
C LYS A 439 -45.42 61.53 11.42
N MET A 440 -44.94 62.52 12.18
CA MET A 440 -44.49 63.82 11.67
C MET A 440 -42.96 64.00 11.68
N LEU A 441 -42.22 63.17 12.42
CA LEU A 441 -40.77 63.26 12.56
C LEU A 441 -40.15 61.86 12.51
N TYR A 442 -39.22 61.66 11.59
CA TYR A 442 -38.39 60.46 11.53
C TYR A 442 -36.92 60.85 11.64
N GLN A 443 -36.16 60.16 12.49
CA GLN A 443 -34.74 60.44 12.65
C GLN A 443 -33.95 59.14 12.76
N LYS A 444 -32.93 59.01 11.91
CA LYS A 444 -32.03 57.87 11.87
C LYS A 444 -30.59 58.36 11.89
N ARG A 445 -29.75 57.73 12.71
CA ARG A 445 -28.35 58.10 12.90
C ARG A 445 -27.44 56.93 12.55
N GLY A 446 -26.48 57.17 11.68
CA GLY A 446 -25.32 56.31 11.43
C GLY A 446 -24.09 56.92 12.09
N THR A 447 -23.26 56.08 12.69
CA THR A 447 -21.97 56.46 13.26
C THR A 447 -20.93 55.44 12.81
N LEU A 448 -19.72 55.90 12.50
CA LEU A 448 -18.60 55.08 12.06
C LEU A 448 -17.32 55.65 12.66
N TYR A 449 -16.65 54.85 13.46
CA TYR A 449 -15.38 55.17 14.09
C TYR A 449 -14.29 54.29 13.50
N PHE A 450 -13.20 54.89 13.06
CA PHE A 450 -12.02 54.18 12.58
C PHE A 450 -10.77 54.72 13.24
N ARG A 451 -9.86 53.81 13.61
CA ARG A 451 -8.54 54.12 14.15
C ARG A 451 -7.54 53.09 13.66
N HIS A 452 -6.42 53.54 13.10
CA HIS A 452 -5.33 52.67 12.69
C HIS A 452 -3.97 53.12 13.25
N PRO A 453 -3.00 52.20 13.39
CA PRO A 453 -1.69 52.51 13.94
C PRO A 453 -0.62 52.81 12.87
N PHE A 454 -0.95 52.66 11.59
CA PHE A 454 0.01 52.83 10.49
C PHE A 454 0.40 54.29 10.25
N LYS A 455 1.69 54.53 9.98
CA LYS A 455 2.22 55.85 9.55
C LYS A 455 2.00 56.04 8.05
N VAL A 456 0.73 56.12 7.63
CA VAL A 456 0.33 56.37 6.23
C VAL A 456 -0.27 57.77 6.12
N PRO A 457 -0.29 58.39 4.92
CA PRO A 457 -0.88 59.72 4.69
C PRO A 457 -2.42 59.73 4.73
N ILE A 458 -3.02 58.86 5.55
CA ILE A 458 -4.46 58.75 5.77
C ILE A 458 -4.73 59.15 7.23
N LEU A 459 -5.92 59.69 7.51
CA LEU A 459 -6.33 60.11 8.85
C LEU A 459 -6.21 58.96 9.87
N GLN A 460 -5.33 59.15 10.87
CA GLN A 460 -5.05 58.14 11.91
C GLN A 460 -6.30 57.70 12.68
N SER A 461 -7.21 58.64 12.93
CA SER A 461 -8.53 58.33 13.47
C SER A 461 -9.58 59.35 13.03
N PHE A 462 -10.79 58.87 12.76
CA PHE A 462 -11.94 59.71 12.49
C PHE A 462 -13.23 59.08 13.03
N LEU A 463 -14.18 59.93 13.42
CA LEU A 463 -15.55 59.58 13.74
C LEU A 463 -16.46 60.30 12.74
N LEU A 464 -17.15 59.54 11.91
CA LEU A 464 -18.19 60.01 11.01
C LEU A 464 -19.55 59.75 11.66
N GLN A 465 -20.39 60.77 11.76
CA GLN A 465 -21.76 60.67 12.25
C GLN A 465 -22.71 61.31 11.24
N GLU A 466 -23.59 60.52 10.66
CA GLU A 466 -24.61 60.98 9.73
C GLU A 466 -25.99 60.88 10.36
N THR A 467 -26.72 61.98 10.41
CA THR A 467 -28.07 62.05 10.95
C THR A 467 -29.03 62.46 9.85
N PHE A 468 -29.89 61.52 9.45
CA PHE A 468 -30.97 61.78 8.51
C PHE A 468 -32.26 62.07 9.27
N THR A 469 -32.85 63.23 9.01
CA THR A 469 -34.09 63.68 9.62
C THR A 469 -35.12 63.99 8.55
N VAL A 470 -36.33 63.46 8.72
CA VAL A 470 -37.52 63.81 7.94
C VAL A 470 -38.44 64.58 8.86
N ASP A 471 -38.60 65.88 8.61
CA ASP A 471 -39.58 66.70 9.32
C ASP A 471 -40.71 67.10 8.37
N LYS A 472 -41.86 66.45 8.55
CA LYS A 472 -43.05 66.72 7.74
C LYS A 472 -43.77 68.01 8.15
N LYS A 473 -43.56 68.52 9.37
CA LYS A 473 -44.12 69.81 9.80
C LYS A 473 -43.42 70.94 9.05
N GLN A 474 -42.10 70.86 8.94
CA GLN A 474 -41.29 71.86 8.23
C GLN A 474 -41.18 71.61 6.72
N LYS A 475 -41.68 70.46 6.24
CA LYS A 475 -41.65 70.04 4.81
C LYS A 475 -40.23 70.00 4.24
N HIS A 476 -39.29 69.44 5.00
CA HIS A 476 -37.91 69.26 4.55
C HIS A 476 -37.32 67.89 4.92
N TYR A 477 -36.27 67.53 4.20
CA TYR A 477 -35.34 66.46 4.56
C TYR A 477 -34.01 67.09 4.94
N LEU A 478 -33.42 66.66 6.04
CA LEU A 478 -32.13 67.13 6.53
C LEU A 478 -31.17 65.95 6.64
N MET A 479 -30.01 66.06 6.01
CA MET A 479 -28.86 65.18 6.24
C MET A 479 -27.76 66.00 6.90
N GLU A 480 -27.41 65.65 8.14
CA GLU A 480 -26.30 66.25 8.87
C GLU A 480 -25.14 65.25 8.95
N THR A 481 -24.01 65.56 8.33
CA THR A 481 -22.78 64.76 8.35
C THR A 481 -21.74 65.47 9.23
N LYS A 482 -21.46 64.92 10.40
CA LYS A 482 -20.42 65.36 11.33
C LYS A 482 -19.20 64.47 11.19
N VAL A 483 -18.02 65.07 11.01
CA VAL A 483 -16.73 64.38 10.93
C VAL A 483 -15.83 64.95 12.01
N LEU A 484 -15.42 64.10 12.96
CA LEU A 484 -14.44 64.45 14.00
C LEU A 484 -13.12 63.75 13.69
N ILE A 485 -12.09 64.53 13.34
CA ILE A 485 -10.76 64.03 12.99
C ILE A 485 -9.86 64.14 14.22
N ASN A 486 -9.16 63.04 14.55
CA ASN A 486 -8.20 62.96 15.67
C ASN A 486 -8.74 63.43 17.03
N GLY A 487 -10.07 63.46 17.21
CA GLY A 487 -10.73 63.94 18.44
C GLY A 487 -10.65 65.45 18.68
N LEU A 488 -10.16 66.24 17.72
CA LEU A 488 -9.91 67.68 17.89
C LEU A 488 -10.63 68.54 16.84
N GLU A 489 -10.69 68.09 15.59
CA GLU A 489 -11.20 68.89 14.48
C GLU A 489 -12.58 68.38 14.07
N GLU A 490 -13.64 69.10 14.45
CA GLU A 490 -15.02 68.80 14.08
C GLU A 490 -15.43 69.60 12.82
N THR A 491 -15.81 68.90 11.76
CA THR A 491 -16.42 69.45 10.55
C THR A 491 -17.87 69.00 10.46
N VAL A 492 -18.80 69.92 10.21
CA VAL A 492 -20.22 69.62 10.09
C VAL A 492 -20.70 70.06 8.71
N GLN A 493 -21.23 69.13 7.94
CA GLN A 493 -21.91 69.40 6.68
C GLN A 493 -23.40 69.18 6.86
N THR A 494 -24.23 70.10 6.37
CA THR A 494 -25.68 69.97 6.36
C THR A 494 -26.18 70.02 4.93
N LEU A 495 -27.08 69.12 4.56
CA LEU A 495 -27.80 69.14 3.30
C LEU A 495 -29.30 69.15 3.59
N THR A 496 -29.97 70.23 3.22
CA THR A 496 -31.41 70.41 3.42
C THR A 496 -32.12 70.40 2.07
N LEU A 497 -33.09 69.51 1.91
CA LEU A 497 -34.00 69.48 0.76
C LEU A 497 -35.40 69.90 1.22
N GLY A 498 -35.80 71.13 0.92
CA GLY A 498 -37.16 71.61 1.13
C GLY A 498 -38.06 71.24 -0.04
N TYR A 499 -39.23 70.65 0.23
CA TYR A 499 -40.20 70.26 -0.79
C TYR A 499 -41.52 71.04 -0.66
N GLN A 500 -41.42 72.32 -0.31
CA GLN A 500 -42.59 73.18 -0.25
C GLN A 500 -43.25 73.26 -1.65
N PRO A 501 -44.59 73.17 -1.76
CA PRO A 501 -45.28 73.04 -3.05
C PRO A 501 -45.00 74.15 -4.07
N GLU A 502 -44.66 75.35 -3.59
CA GLU A 502 -44.49 76.54 -4.42
C GLU A 502 -43.02 76.86 -4.73
N ASN A 503 -42.07 76.42 -3.89
CA ASN A 503 -40.63 76.73 -4.01
C ASN A 503 -39.77 75.61 -3.40
N PRO A 504 -39.48 74.52 -4.13
CA PRO A 504 -38.52 73.53 -3.68
C PRO A 504 -37.10 74.13 -3.66
N TYR A 505 -36.29 73.73 -2.69
CA TYR A 505 -34.92 74.24 -2.55
C TYR A 505 -33.96 73.18 -2.02
N ILE A 506 -32.70 73.33 -2.38
CA ILE A 506 -31.58 72.54 -1.86
C ILE A 506 -30.57 73.50 -1.23
N CYS A 507 -30.32 73.35 0.06
CA CYS A 507 -29.28 74.08 0.78
C CYS A 507 -28.16 73.12 1.20
N ALA A 508 -26.92 73.54 1.00
CA ALA A 508 -25.72 72.86 1.49
C ALA A 508 -24.95 73.81 2.42
N GLY A 509 -24.86 73.45 3.69
CA GLY A 509 -24.04 74.14 4.69
C GLY A 509 -22.76 73.36 5.00
N LEU A 510 -21.68 74.08 5.29
CA LEU A 510 -20.41 73.52 5.75
C LEU A 510 -19.83 74.40 6.86
N VAL A 511 -19.56 73.80 8.01
CA VAL A 511 -18.84 74.38 9.15
C VAL A 511 -17.55 73.60 9.36
N HIS A 512 -16.40 74.26 9.37
CA HIS A 512 -15.11 73.58 9.55
C HIS A 512 -14.11 74.37 10.40
N PRO A 513 -13.18 73.71 11.11
CA PRO A 513 -12.21 74.37 11.98
C PRO A 513 -10.92 74.77 11.21
N TYR A 514 -10.74 74.30 9.98
CA TYR A 514 -9.51 74.50 9.20
C TYR A 514 -9.26 75.98 8.87
N ASN A 515 -8.01 76.41 9.04
CA ASN A 515 -7.60 77.79 8.79
C ASN A 515 -7.05 77.92 7.35
N TYR A 516 -7.94 77.89 6.36
CA TYR A 516 -7.58 78.07 4.95
C TYR A 516 -8.00 79.46 4.48
N ARG A 517 -7.08 80.22 3.87
CA ARG A 517 -7.31 81.63 3.47
C ARG A 517 -8.44 81.82 2.42
N LEU A 518 -8.89 80.74 1.79
CA LEU A 518 -9.82 80.76 0.65
C LEU A 518 -11.23 80.24 0.97
N LEU A 519 -11.43 79.62 2.14
CA LEU A 519 -12.72 79.01 2.53
C LEU A 519 -13.19 79.63 3.86
N PRO A 520 -14.34 80.32 3.89
CA PRO A 520 -14.94 80.78 5.14
C PRO A 520 -15.25 79.59 6.05
N LYS A 521 -15.05 79.77 7.36
CA LYS A 521 -15.28 78.70 8.36
C LYS A 521 -16.72 78.19 8.42
N GLU A 522 -17.66 78.99 7.95
CA GLU A 522 -19.08 78.69 7.86
C GLU A 522 -19.58 79.24 6.52
N VAL A 523 -20.14 78.37 5.69
CA VAL A 523 -20.70 78.71 4.38
C VAL A 523 -22.01 77.95 4.21
N GLU A 524 -23.05 78.63 3.73
CA GLU A 524 -24.31 78.03 3.33
C GLU A 524 -24.65 78.50 1.91
N ILE A 525 -24.97 77.56 1.03
CA ILE A 525 -25.36 77.82 -0.36
C ILE A 525 -26.71 77.17 -0.61
N CYS A 526 -27.69 77.95 -1.04
CA CYS A 526 -29.03 77.47 -1.38
C CYS A 526 -29.33 77.69 -2.87
N ILE A 527 -29.92 76.68 -3.50
CA ILE A 527 -30.39 76.72 -4.89
C ILE A 527 -31.90 76.47 -4.87
N LEU A 528 -32.65 77.39 -5.47
CA LEU A 528 -34.08 77.20 -5.76
C LEU A 528 -34.19 76.33 -7.02
N THR A 529 -34.98 75.27 -6.95
CA THR A 529 -35.19 74.31 -8.05
C THR A 529 -36.43 74.56 -8.86
#